data_AF-A0A7M7MEV7-F1
#
_entry.id   AF-A0A7M7MEV7-F1
#
_cell.length_a   1.000
_cell.length_b   1.000
_cell.length_c   1.000
_cell.angle_alpha   90.00
_cell.angle_beta   90.00
_cell.angle_gamma   90.00
#
_symmetry.space_group_name_H-M   'P 1'
#
loop_
_entity.id
_entity.type
_entity.pdbx_description
1 polymer ?
#
loop_
_entity_poly.entity_id
_entity_poly.type
_entity_poly.pdbx_seq_one_letter_code
_entity_poly.pdbx_strand_id
1 'polypeptide(L)'
;MEIFGGLDDDIFVQKKPQREVDSSVLLLEAEPGWFHNESAPEGLELLRLKYLADRFYKEKRYAEAAWTYISAIEICPPKNLGFLRDIMDGATRSLIHSSRLSGIQNDTIYKQALERIHMLEEIVTCEDHRFSVAATLWLAAGGLKDLHILIESEPQSASLWRTLGRRYQADGKELLALCCFVKAACYFRNSVHECKDRFREENLAAAEDIKNQIVEISAALPQSALNIVDRINSFYASLADTKREPGKPFEDYWFPPECL
;
A
#
# COMPACT_ATOMS: atom_id res chain seq x y z
N MET A 1 7.09 -50.06 -16.61
CA MET A 1 6.21 -49.00 -17.13
C MET A 1 6.41 -47.81 -16.21
N GLU A 2 7.42 -47.00 -16.49
CA GLU A 2 7.71 -45.80 -15.71
C GLU A 2 7.06 -44.62 -16.43
N ILE A 3 6.05 -44.04 -15.79
CA ILE A 3 5.33 -42.84 -16.24
C ILE A 3 5.80 -41.71 -15.33
N PHE A 4 7.01 -41.22 -15.55
CA PHE A 4 7.43 -39.91 -15.07
C PHE A 4 8.31 -39.31 -16.15
N GLY A 5 7.72 -38.39 -16.93
CA GLY A 5 8.46 -37.57 -17.87
C GLY A 5 9.48 -36.75 -17.08
N GLY A 6 10.75 -36.91 -17.42
CA GLY A 6 11.83 -36.10 -16.87
C GLY A 6 11.53 -34.64 -17.15
N LEU A 7 11.42 -33.85 -16.07
CA LEU A 7 11.55 -32.41 -16.16
C LEU A 7 13.01 -32.13 -16.50
N ASP A 8 13.28 -31.82 -17.77
CA ASP A 8 14.54 -31.22 -18.19
C ASP A 8 14.65 -29.84 -17.54
N ASP A 9 15.30 -29.78 -16.37
CA ASP A 9 15.66 -28.57 -15.62
C ASP A 9 16.81 -27.77 -16.30
N ASP A 10 16.99 -27.93 -17.61
CA ASP A 10 18.05 -27.30 -18.41
C ASP A 10 17.81 -25.81 -18.72
N ILE A 11 16.78 -25.19 -18.15
CA ILE A 11 16.50 -23.75 -18.27
C ILE A 11 17.65 -22.88 -17.71
N PHE A 12 18.47 -23.43 -16.81
CA PHE A 12 19.64 -22.76 -16.24
C PHE A 12 20.93 -23.03 -17.02
N VAL A 13 20.94 -24.01 -17.94
CA VAL A 13 22.11 -24.40 -18.75
C VAL A 13 22.15 -23.63 -20.08
N GLN A 14 21.01 -23.10 -20.53
CA GLN A 14 20.97 -22.20 -21.67
C GLN A 14 21.69 -20.89 -21.34
N LYS A 15 22.96 -20.79 -21.75
CA LYS A 15 23.69 -19.52 -21.84
C LYS A 15 22.80 -18.56 -22.64
N LYS A 16 22.22 -17.56 -21.97
CA LYS A 16 21.46 -16.50 -22.64
C LYS A 16 22.32 -16.02 -23.83
N PRO A 17 21.77 -15.96 -25.06
CA PRO A 17 22.50 -15.34 -26.14
C PRO A 17 22.84 -13.92 -25.67
N GLN A 18 24.14 -13.64 -25.52
CA GLN A 18 24.59 -12.27 -25.34
C GLN A 18 24.20 -11.56 -26.63
N ARG A 19 23.10 -10.82 -26.59
CA ARG A 19 22.87 -9.78 -27.58
C ARG A 19 24.02 -8.80 -27.37
N GLU A 20 24.94 -8.76 -28.31
CA GLU A 20 25.80 -7.58 -28.47
C GLU A 20 24.86 -6.40 -28.66
N VAL A 21 24.75 -5.57 -27.62
CA VAL A 21 24.02 -4.31 -27.70
C VAL A 21 24.96 -3.39 -28.47
N ASP A 22 24.74 -3.29 -29.78
CA ASP A 22 25.60 -2.57 -30.73
C ASP A 22 25.54 -1.03 -30.58
N SER A 23 25.19 -0.57 -29.39
CA SER A 23 25.08 0.86 -29.08
C SER A 23 25.27 1.09 -27.59
N SER A 24 26.07 2.09 -27.24
CA SER A 24 26.00 2.73 -25.94
C SER A 24 24.53 3.03 -25.65
N VAL A 25 24.02 2.60 -24.49
CA VAL A 25 22.73 3.09 -23.98
C VAL A 25 22.85 4.60 -23.91
N LEU A 26 22.33 5.29 -24.92
CA LEU A 26 22.17 6.74 -24.87
C LEU A 26 21.11 6.98 -23.81
N LEU A 27 21.56 7.29 -22.60
CA LEU A 27 20.74 8.06 -21.68
C LEU A 27 20.27 9.28 -22.47
N LEU A 28 18.96 9.41 -22.65
CA LEU A 28 18.39 10.61 -23.24
C LEU A 28 18.79 11.78 -22.33
N GLU A 29 19.83 12.52 -22.72
CA GLU A 29 20.36 13.67 -21.98
C GLU A 29 19.37 14.85 -21.98
N ALA A 30 18.34 14.77 -22.82
CA ALA A 30 17.27 15.76 -22.94
C ALA A 30 15.91 15.07 -23.09
N GLU A 31 14.91 15.64 -22.42
CA GLU A 31 13.51 15.30 -22.64
C GLU A 31 13.17 15.54 -24.13
N PRO A 32 12.42 14.65 -24.82
CA PRO A 32 12.15 14.79 -26.25
C PRO A 32 11.56 16.16 -26.60
N GLY A 33 11.84 16.76 -27.76
CA GLY A 33 11.35 18.12 -28.07
C GLY A 33 9.82 18.31 -28.01
N TRP A 34 9.03 17.25 -28.19
CA TRP A 34 7.57 17.27 -27.99
C TRP A 34 7.16 17.37 -26.51
N PHE A 35 8.07 17.13 -25.58
CA PHE A 35 7.87 17.23 -24.13
C PHE A 35 7.54 18.66 -23.68
N HIS A 36 8.11 19.67 -24.36
CA HIS A 36 7.83 21.08 -24.07
C HIS A 36 6.71 21.66 -24.94
N ASN A 37 6.29 20.95 -25.98
CA ASN A 37 5.22 21.39 -26.89
C ASN A 37 3.89 20.76 -26.44
N GLU A 38 2.80 21.54 -26.47
CA GLU A 38 1.48 21.06 -26.02
C GLU A 38 0.86 20.00 -26.94
N SER A 39 1.45 19.71 -28.10
CA SER A 39 0.95 18.70 -29.06
C SER A 39 1.88 17.49 -29.13
N ALA A 40 1.37 16.31 -28.74
CA ALA A 40 2.07 15.05 -28.95
C ALA A 40 1.98 14.58 -30.41
N PRO A 41 3.01 13.89 -30.92
CA PRO A 41 2.88 13.04 -32.09
C PRO A 41 1.77 11.98 -31.89
N GLU A 42 1.19 11.53 -33.00
CA GLU A 42 0.15 10.50 -32.98
C GLU A 42 0.64 9.24 -32.23
N GLY A 43 -0.19 8.73 -31.32
CA GLY A 43 0.13 7.56 -30.48
C GLY A 43 0.94 7.85 -29.21
N LEU A 44 1.40 9.08 -28.97
CA LEU A 44 2.16 9.44 -27.75
C LEU A 44 1.35 10.23 -26.71
N GLU A 45 0.05 10.39 -26.92
CA GLU A 45 -0.81 11.22 -26.07
C GLU A 45 -0.82 10.77 -24.60
N LEU A 46 -0.89 9.46 -24.34
CA LEU A 46 -0.83 8.90 -22.99
C LEU A 46 0.47 9.29 -22.27
N LEU A 47 1.59 9.21 -22.99
CA LEU A 47 2.90 9.54 -22.46
C LEU A 47 3.05 11.05 -22.23
N ARG A 48 2.49 11.88 -23.14
CA ARG A 48 2.42 13.34 -22.98
C ARG A 48 1.66 13.72 -21.71
N LEU A 49 0.45 13.17 -21.52
CA LEU A 49 -0.37 13.49 -20.34
C LEU A 49 0.34 13.13 -19.04
N LYS A 50 0.97 11.95 -18.97
CA LYS A 50 1.77 11.57 -17.80
C LYS A 50 2.88 12.58 -17.52
N TYR A 51 3.67 12.94 -18.54
CA TYR A 51 4.78 13.87 -18.35
C TYR A 51 4.33 15.28 -17.98
N LEU A 52 3.24 15.75 -18.59
CA LEU A 52 2.64 17.03 -18.24
C LEU A 52 2.18 17.03 -16.79
N ALA A 53 1.56 15.94 -16.32
CA ALA A 53 1.16 15.76 -14.94
C ALA A 53 2.37 15.74 -13.99
N ASP A 54 3.43 14.98 -14.33
CA ASP A 54 4.70 14.92 -13.58
C ASP A 54 5.33 16.33 -13.46
N ARG A 55 5.26 17.14 -14.52
CA ARG A 55 5.72 18.53 -14.51
C ARG A 55 4.87 19.41 -13.60
N PHE A 56 3.55 19.37 -13.71
CA PHE A 56 2.66 20.12 -12.82
C PHE A 56 2.90 19.75 -11.35
N TYR A 57 3.15 18.46 -11.07
CA TYR A 57 3.50 18.00 -9.74
C TYR A 57 4.80 18.64 -9.23
N LYS A 58 5.87 18.66 -10.05
CA LYS A 58 7.15 19.33 -9.72
C LYS A 58 6.98 20.84 -9.50
N GLU A 59 6.11 21.48 -10.28
CA GLU A 59 5.74 22.90 -10.15
C GLU A 59 4.81 23.19 -8.95
N LYS A 60 4.44 22.16 -8.16
CA LYS A 60 3.49 22.23 -7.04
C LYS A 60 2.06 22.64 -7.43
N ARG A 61 1.72 22.46 -8.71
CA ARG A 61 0.39 22.67 -9.29
C ARG A 61 -0.42 21.39 -9.17
N TYR A 62 -0.69 21.01 -7.93
CA TYR A 62 -1.16 19.66 -7.62
C TYR A 62 -2.59 19.36 -8.10
N ALA A 63 -3.46 20.37 -8.16
CA ALA A 63 -4.81 20.20 -8.70
C ALA A 63 -4.75 19.89 -10.21
N GLU A 64 -3.96 20.64 -10.98
CA GLU A 64 -3.76 20.39 -12.40
C GLU A 64 -3.04 19.06 -12.66
N ALA A 65 -2.06 18.71 -11.82
CA ALA A 65 -1.39 17.42 -11.89
C ALA A 65 -2.37 16.26 -11.72
N ALA A 66 -3.23 16.32 -10.68
CA ALA A 66 -4.24 15.31 -10.43
C ALA A 66 -5.19 15.13 -11.61
N TRP A 67 -5.74 16.23 -12.14
CA TRP A 67 -6.63 16.19 -13.29
C TRP A 67 -5.96 15.59 -14.53
N THR A 68 -4.70 15.97 -14.78
CA THR A 68 -3.96 15.51 -15.96
C THR A 68 -3.63 14.01 -15.87
N TYR A 69 -3.28 13.49 -14.68
CA TYR A 69 -3.13 12.04 -14.48
C TYR A 69 -4.45 11.29 -14.73
N ILE A 70 -5.59 11.86 -14.32
CA ILE A 70 -6.89 11.24 -14.53
C ILE A 70 -7.25 11.18 -16.01
N SER A 71 -6.99 12.25 -16.77
CA SER A 71 -7.11 12.20 -18.23
C SER A 71 -6.21 11.14 -18.86
N ALA A 72 -5.00 10.93 -18.32
CA ALA A 72 -4.12 9.85 -18.76
C ALA A 72 -4.72 8.47 -18.47
N ILE A 73 -5.37 8.30 -17.32
CA ILE A 73 -6.02 7.03 -16.94
C ILE A 73 -7.14 6.68 -17.93
N GLU A 74 -7.97 7.64 -18.30
CA GLU A 74 -9.12 7.42 -19.20
C GLU A 74 -8.71 6.89 -20.58
N ILE A 75 -7.52 7.27 -21.08
CA ILE A 75 -7.02 6.82 -22.38
C ILE A 75 -6.00 5.67 -22.27
N CYS A 76 -5.63 5.27 -21.05
CA CYS A 76 -4.68 4.19 -20.84
C CYS A 76 -5.31 2.85 -21.20
N PRO A 77 -4.69 2.04 -22.09
CA PRO A 77 -5.19 0.70 -22.37
C PRO A 77 -5.27 -0.13 -21.07
N PRO A 78 -6.38 -0.83 -20.80
CA PRO A 78 -6.59 -1.56 -19.54
C PRO A 78 -5.59 -2.71 -19.34
N LYS A 79 -4.93 -3.15 -20.41
CA LYS A 79 -3.87 -4.18 -20.38
C LYS A 79 -2.49 -3.63 -20.00
N ASN A 80 -2.30 -2.31 -20.00
CA ASN A 80 -1.03 -1.68 -19.65
C ASN A 80 -0.93 -1.44 -18.15
N LEU A 81 -0.89 -2.53 -17.37
CA LEU A 81 -1.08 -2.51 -15.92
C LEU A 81 -0.03 -1.65 -15.21
N GLY A 82 1.24 -1.76 -15.64
CA GLY A 82 2.34 -1.02 -15.03
C GLY A 82 2.21 0.49 -15.22
N PHE A 83 1.77 0.93 -16.40
CA PHE A 83 1.56 2.34 -16.68
C PHE A 83 0.35 2.88 -15.93
N LEU A 84 -0.74 2.10 -15.88
CA LEU A 84 -1.97 2.46 -15.17
C LEU A 84 -1.72 2.67 -13.67
N ARG A 85 -0.97 1.77 -13.04
CA ARG A 85 -0.55 1.92 -11.64
C ARG A 85 0.22 3.22 -11.41
N ASP A 86 1.20 3.53 -12.26
CA ASP A 86 2.06 4.71 -12.08
C ASP A 86 1.26 6.03 -12.17
N ILE A 87 0.36 6.14 -13.15
CA ILE A 87 -0.50 7.33 -13.28
C ILE A 87 -1.57 7.41 -12.18
N MET A 88 -2.08 6.29 -11.66
CA MET A 88 -2.97 6.25 -10.49
C MET A 88 -2.26 6.73 -9.21
N ASP A 89 -1.04 6.23 -8.95
CA ASP A 89 -0.21 6.69 -7.82
C ASP A 89 0.13 8.19 -7.96
N GLY A 90 0.39 8.66 -9.19
CA GLY A 90 0.58 10.06 -9.51
C GLY A 90 -0.65 10.91 -9.18
N ALA A 91 -1.85 10.48 -9.60
CA ALA A 91 -3.11 11.15 -9.30
C ALA A 91 -3.33 11.25 -7.78
N THR A 92 -3.11 10.14 -7.06
CA THR A 92 -3.21 10.06 -5.60
C THR A 92 -2.35 11.08 -4.89
N ARG A 93 -1.03 11.05 -5.15
CA ARG A 93 -0.08 11.95 -4.50
C ARG A 93 -0.46 13.40 -4.77
N SER A 94 -0.87 13.70 -6.00
CA SER A 94 -1.33 15.02 -6.40
C SER A 94 -2.59 15.45 -5.63
N LEU A 95 -3.58 14.59 -5.48
CA LEU A 95 -4.81 14.89 -4.71
C LEU A 95 -4.54 15.14 -3.23
N ILE A 96 -3.67 14.33 -2.61
CA ILE A 96 -3.26 14.53 -1.21
C ILE A 96 -2.54 15.86 -1.03
N HIS A 97 -1.60 16.18 -1.91
CA HIS A 97 -0.86 17.43 -1.83
C HIS A 97 -1.76 18.64 -2.09
N SER A 98 -2.69 18.52 -3.04
CA SER A 98 -3.70 19.53 -3.30
C SER A 98 -4.55 19.79 -2.05
N SER A 99 -5.12 18.75 -1.42
CA SER A 99 -5.98 18.90 -0.23
C SER A 99 -5.24 19.50 0.98
N ARG A 100 -3.98 19.11 1.20
CA ARG A 100 -3.15 19.60 2.31
C ARG A 100 -2.72 21.05 2.16
N LEU A 101 -2.37 21.50 0.96
CA LEU A 101 -1.81 22.84 0.75
C LEU A 101 -2.86 23.94 0.75
N SER A 102 -4.11 23.57 0.55
CA SER A 102 -5.11 24.53 0.17
C SER A 102 -6.37 24.46 1.04
N GLY A 103 -6.54 23.40 1.85
CA GLY A 103 -7.82 23.15 2.52
C GLY A 103 -8.97 22.94 1.54
N ILE A 104 -8.69 22.83 0.23
CA ILE A 104 -9.68 22.80 -0.84
C ILE A 104 -10.19 21.36 -1.05
N GLN A 105 -10.66 20.71 0.03
CA GLN A 105 -11.51 19.53 -0.09
C GLN A 105 -12.85 19.84 -0.81
N ASN A 106 -13.17 21.12 -0.97
CA ASN A 106 -14.35 21.62 -1.66
C ASN A 106 -14.11 22.02 -3.13
N ASP A 107 -12.94 21.73 -3.70
CA ASP A 107 -12.64 22.11 -5.08
C ASP A 107 -13.50 21.29 -6.02
N THR A 108 -14.11 21.94 -7.01
CA THR A 108 -14.81 21.24 -8.09
C THR A 108 -13.87 20.27 -8.81
N ILE A 109 -12.62 20.66 -9.04
CA ILE A 109 -11.61 19.81 -9.70
C ILE A 109 -11.30 18.58 -8.83
N TYR A 110 -11.18 18.77 -7.52
CA TYR A 110 -10.92 17.69 -6.57
C TYR A 110 -12.06 16.67 -6.54
N LYS A 111 -13.31 17.14 -6.45
CA LYS A 111 -14.49 16.26 -6.42
C LYS A 111 -14.66 15.50 -7.73
N GLN A 112 -14.51 16.18 -8.86
CA GLN A 112 -14.56 15.54 -10.18
C GLN A 112 -13.45 14.52 -10.34
N ALA A 113 -12.23 14.82 -9.88
CA ALA A 113 -11.12 13.90 -9.91
C ALA A 113 -11.40 12.63 -9.09
N LEU A 114 -11.93 12.79 -7.86
CA LEU A 114 -12.27 11.67 -6.99
C LEU A 114 -13.42 10.83 -7.57
N GLU A 115 -14.47 11.45 -8.10
CA GLU A 115 -15.58 10.76 -8.78
C GLU A 115 -15.08 9.92 -9.95
N ARG A 116 -14.13 10.45 -10.73
CA ARG A 116 -13.53 9.70 -11.85
C ARG A 116 -12.73 8.50 -11.38
N ILE A 117 -11.99 8.61 -10.27
CA ILE A 117 -11.27 7.46 -9.70
C ILE A 117 -12.25 6.40 -9.19
N HIS A 118 -13.37 6.78 -8.59
CA HIS A 118 -14.41 5.84 -8.19
C HIS A 118 -14.98 5.04 -9.38
N MET A 119 -15.18 5.67 -10.54
CA MET A 119 -15.61 4.94 -11.74
C MET A 119 -14.60 3.88 -12.19
N LEU A 120 -13.32 4.03 -11.82
CA LEU A 120 -12.30 3.05 -12.17
C LEU A 120 -12.45 1.75 -11.37
N GLU A 121 -13.08 1.77 -10.19
CA GLU A 121 -13.34 0.57 -9.38
C GLU A 121 -14.06 -0.52 -10.20
N GLU A 122 -14.89 -0.13 -11.16
CA GLU A 122 -15.70 -1.05 -11.99
C GLU A 122 -14.91 -1.71 -13.13
N ILE A 123 -13.76 -1.15 -13.51
CA ILE A 123 -12.93 -1.63 -14.64
C ILE A 123 -11.61 -2.25 -14.19
N VAL A 124 -11.34 -2.25 -12.88
CA VAL A 124 -10.21 -2.96 -12.28
C VAL A 124 -10.38 -4.46 -12.50
N THR A 125 -9.44 -5.07 -13.23
CA THR A 125 -9.45 -6.50 -13.55
C THR A 125 -8.38 -7.32 -12.85
N CYS A 126 -7.42 -6.69 -12.17
CA CYS A 126 -6.36 -7.37 -11.44
C CYS A 126 -6.17 -6.80 -10.02
N GLU A 127 -5.53 -7.59 -9.16
CA GLU A 127 -5.31 -7.25 -7.75
C GLU A 127 -4.47 -5.99 -7.55
N ASP A 128 -3.41 -5.81 -8.35
CA ASP A 128 -2.54 -4.62 -8.29
C ASP A 128 -3.32 -3.31 -8.56
N HIS A 129 -4.25 -3.34 -9.51
CA HIS A 129 -5.12 -2.21 -9.80
C HIS A 129 -6.10 -1.96 -8.66
N ARG A 130 -6.66 -3.04 -8.08
CA ARG A 130 -7.58 -2.94 -6.93
C ARG A 130 -6.90 -2.30 -5.75
N PHE A 131 -5.66 -2.71 -5.47
CA PHE A 131 -4.82 -2.10 -4.45
C PHE A 131 -4.53 -0.63 -4.75
N SER A 132 -4.12 -0.30 -5.98
CA SER A 132 -3.76 1.09 -6.35
C SER A 132 -4.97 2.03 -6.26
N VAL A 133 -6.13 1.62 -6.78
CA VAL A 133 -7.38 2.39 -6.68
C VAL A 133 -7.80 2.54 -5.22
N ALA A 134 -7.78 1.46 -4.42
CA ALA A 134 -8.11 1.54 -3.00
C ALA A 134 -7.12 2.42 -2.22
N ALA A 135 -5.83 2.38 -2.54
CA ALA A 135 -4.81 3.23 -1.91
C ALA A 135 -5.09 4.71 -2.23
N THR A 136 -5.44 4.97 -3.48
CA THR A 136 -5.84 6.30 -3.96
C THR A 136 -7.03 6.84 -3.17
N LEU A 137 -8.12 6.08 -3.15
CA LEU A 137 -9.38 6.46 -2.52
C LEU A 137 -9.23 6.57 -0.98
N TRP A 138 -8.50 5.64 -0.37
CA TRP A 138 -8.17 5.70 1.05
C TRP A 138 -7.40 6.98 1.40
N LEU A 139 -6.38 7.33 0.63
CA LEU A 139 -5.58 8.52 0.91
C LEU A 139 -6.32 9.83 0.64
N ALA A 140 -7.25 9.84 -0.31
CA ALA A 140 -8.05 11.02 -0.65
C ALA A 140 -9.24 11.22 0.30
N ALA A 141 -10.00 10.16 0.60
CA ALA A 141 -11.28 10.24 1.30
C ALA A 141 -11.32 9.51 2.65
N GLY A 142 -10.35 8.64 2.95
CA GLY A 142 -10.29 7.91 4.22
C GLY A 142 -11.46 6.94 4.42
N GLY A 143 -11.98 6.35 3.33
CA GLY A 143 -13.12 5.44 3.36
C GLY A 143 -12.80 4.09 4.00
N LEU A 144 -13.68 3.61 4.90
CA LEU A 144 -13.50 2.31 5.57
C LEU A 144 -13.48 1.12 4.58
N LYS A 145 -14.28 1.21 3.50
CA LYS A 145 -14.31 0.23 2.41
C LYS A 145 -12.93 0.07 1.76
N ASP A 146 -12.28 1.19 1.45
CA ASP A 146 -10.98 1.20 0.77
C ASP A 146 -9.89 0.61 1.68
N LEU A 147 -9.93 0.92 2.97
CA LEU A 147 -9.02 0.34 3.95
C LEU A 147 -9.15 -1.17 4.07
N HIS A 148 -10.37 -1.71 3.97
CA HIS A 148 -10.60 -3.16 3.94
C HIS A 148 -9.99 -3.79 2.69
N ILE A 149 -10.18 -3.18 1.52
CA ILE A 149 -9.60 -3.67 0.26
C ILE A 149 -8.07 -3.70 0.36
N LEU A 150 -7.46 -2.66 0.93
CA LEU A 150 -6.02 -2.61 1.16
C LEU A 150 -5.55 -3.74 2.09
N ILE A 151 -6.29 -4.04 3.14
CA ILE A 151 -5.96 -5.13 4.08
C ILE A 151 -6.15 -6.51 3.44
N GLU A 152 -7.15 -6.69 2.57
CA GLU A 152 -7.31 -7.94 1.83
C GLU A 152 -6.11 -8.22 0.92
N SER A 153 -5.58 -7.18 0.28
CA SER A 153 -4.43 -7.28 -0.62
C SER A 153 -3.09 -7.33 0.13
N GLU A 154 -2.97 -6.65 1.28
CA GLU A 154 -1.77 -6.63 2.12
C GLU A 154 -2.08 -7.05 3.57
N PRO A 155 -2.48 -8.32 3.81
CA PRO A 155 -2.98 -8.77 5.10
C PRO A 155 -1.92 -8.80 6.19
N GLN A 156 -0.64 -8.70 5.84
CA GLN A 156 0.48 -8.66 6.78
C GLN A 156 0.90 -7.23 7.15
N SER A 157 0.24 -6.20 6.59
CA SER A 157 0.58 -4.81 6.85
C SER A 157 0.12 -4.37 8.24
N ALA A 158 1.07 -4.34 9.17
CA ALA A 158 0.84 -3.89 10.54
C ALA A 158 0.29 -2.45 10.61
N SER A 159 0.75 -1.58 9.71
CA SER A 159 0.32 -0.18 9.63
C SER A 159 -1.14 -0.05 9.18
N LEU A 160 -1.60 -0.86 8.23
CA LEU A 160 -3.00 -0.89 7.78
C LEU A 160 -3.91 -1.41 8.89
N TRP A 161 -3.54 -2.49 9.58
CA TRP A 161 -4.29 -3.01 10.73
C TRP A 161 -4.40 -1.99 11.87
N ARG A 162 -3.31 -1.28 12.21
CA ARG A 162 -3.35 -0.22 13.21
C ARG A 162 -4.30 0.91 12.79
N THR A 163 -4.25 1.29 11.52
CA THR A 163 -5.10 2.35 10.97
C THR A 163 -6.58 1.95 11.02
N LEU A 164 -6.89 0.69 10.70
CA LEU A 164 -8.25 0.16 10.79
C LEU A 164 -8.74 0.10 12.25
N GLY A 165 -7.87 -0.30 13.18
CA GLY A 165 -8.16 -0.31 14.61
C GLY A 165 -8.55 1.08 15.12
N ARG A 166 -7.76 2.11 14.78
CA ARG A 166 -8.08 3.51 15.13
C ARG A 166 -9.41 3.96 14.54
N ARG A 167 -9.74 3.55 13.31
CA ARG A 167 -11.02 3.91 12.70
C ARG A 167 -12.19 3.25 13.42
N TYR A 168 -12.08 1.97 13.77
CA TYR A 168 -13.09 1.29 14.55
C TYR A 168 -13.24 1.85 15.95
N GLN A 169 -12.15 2.25 16.59
CA GLN A 169 -12.19 2.91 17.89
C GLN A 169 -12.94 4.25 17.80
N ALA A 170 -12.64 5.07 16.79
CA ALA A 170 -13.34 6.33 16.56
C ALA A 170 -14.84 6.14 16.26
N ASP A 171 -15.21 5.03 15.62
CA ASP A 171 -16.60 4.65 15.35
C ASP A 171 -17.30 3.98 16.56
N GLY A 172 -16.63 3.84 17.73
CA GLY A 172 -17.20 3.19 18.92
C GLY A 172 -17.38 1.67 18.79
N LYS A 173 -16.51 1.02 18.02
CA LYS A 173 -16.51 -0.45 17.79
C LYS A 173 -15.31 -1.08 18.47
N GLU A 174 -15.30 -1.05 19.80
CA GLU A 174 -14.12 -1.35 20.64
C GLU A 174 -13.59 -2.77 20.43
N LEU A 175 -14.47 -3.77 20.31
CA LEU A 175 -14.05 -5.16 20.07
C LEU A 175 -13.36 -5.33 18.70
N LEU A 176 -13.87 -4.66 17.66
CA LEU A 176 -13.24 -4.72 16.33
C LEU A 176 -11.92 -3.96 16.32
N ALA A 177 -11.85 -2.82 17.01
CA ALA A 177 -10.63 -2.06 17.20
C ALA A 177 -9.55 -2.92 17.88
N LEU A 178 -9.91 -3.57 18.98
CA LEU A 178 -9.02 -4.45 19.75
C LEU A 178 -8.50 -5.61 18.90
N CYS A 179 -9.36 -6.29 18.13
CA CYS A 179 -8.93 -7.33 17.19
C CYS A 179 -7.92 -6.82 16.16
N CYS A 180 -8.11 -5.60 15.63
CA CYS A 180 -7.19 -5.00 14.67
C CYS A 180 -5.85 -4.63 15.31
N PHE A 181 -5.87 -4.07 16.52
CA PHE A 181 -4.64 -3.73 17.25
C PHE A 181 -3.81 -4.96 17.61
N VAL A 182 -4.46 -6.05 18.04
CA VAL A 182 -3.77 -7.32 18.29
C VAL A 182 -3.10 -7.83 17.01
N LYS A 183 -3.80 -7.82 15.87
CA LYS A 183 -3.19 -8.18 14.57
C LYS A 183 -2.02 -7.28 14.21
N ALA A 184 -2.16 -5.97 14.37
CA ALA A 184 -1.09 -5.01 14.09
C ALA A 184 0.16 -5.31 14.92
N ALA A 185 -0.01 -5.58 16.23
CA ALA A 185 1.09 -5.96 17.11
C ALA A 185 1.80 -7.24 16.66
N CYS A 186 1.04 -8.27 16.27
CA CYS A 186 1.62 -9.52 15.74
C CYS A 186 2.49 -9.28 14.51
N TYR A 187 2.07 -8.42 13.58
CA TYR A 187 2.83 -8.15 12.36
C TYR A 187 4.02 -7.20 12.58
N PHE A 188 3.91 -6.19 13.45
CA PHE A 188 5.05 -5.35 13.82
C PHE A 188 6.18 -6.18 14.43
N ARG A 189 5.85 -7.16 15.28
CA ARG A 189 6.84 -8.10 15.84
C ARG A 189 7.64 -8.82 14.76
N ASN A 190 6.97 -9.36 13.73
CA ASN A 190 7.64 -10.08 12.64
C ASN A 190 8.62 -9.18 11.87
N SER A 191 8.33 -7.88 11.75
CA SER A 191 9.22 -6.90 11.12
C SER A 191 10.46 -6.55 11.98
N VAL A 192 10.35 -6.57 13.31
CA VAL A 192 11.43 -6.17 14.23
C VAL A 192 12.54 -7.23 14.35
N HIS A 193 12.26 -8.49 13.98
CA HIS A 193 13.23 -9.58 14.05
C HIS A 193 14.26 -9.59 12.89
N GLU A 194 14.17 -8.68 11.93
CA GLU A 194 15.22 -8.45 10.94
C GLU A 194 16.29 -7.50 11.53
N CYS A 195 17.36 -8.08 12.11
CA CYS A 195 18.44 -7.41 12.86
C CYS A 195 19.20 -6.24 12.17
N LYS A 196 18.78 -5.79 10.99
CA LYS A 196 19.34 -4.63 10.27
C LYS A 196 18.27 -3.65 9.76
N ASP A 197 17.07 -3.70 10.31
CA ASP A 197 16.00 -2.82 9.88
C ASP A 197 16.24 -1.37 10.33
N ARG A 198 16.36 -0.46 9.36
CA ARG A 198 16.49 0.99 9.57
C ARG A 198 15.28 1.60 10.29
N PHE A 199 14.16 0.87 10.33
CA PHE A 199 12.91 1.29 10.97
C PHE A 199 12.72 0.66 12.35
N ARG A 200 13.73 0.00 12.93
CA ARG A 200 13.60 -0.72 14.21
C ARG A 200 13.05 0.16 15.34
N GLU A 201 13.58 1.38 15.52
CA GLU A 201 13.12 2.31 16.57
C GLU A 201 11.68 2.77 16.34
N GLU A 202 11.32 3.08 15.08
CA GLU A 202 9.95 3.48 14.71
C GLU A 202 8.96 2.33 14.93
N ASN A 203 9.35 1.10 14.59
CA ASN A 203 8.55 -0.10 14.78
C ASN A 203 8.37 -0.44 16.27
N LEU A 204 9.41 -0.25 17.09
CA LEU A 204 9.34 -0.38 18.56
C LEU A 204 8.38 0.64 19.17
N ALA A 205 8.50 1.91 18.79
CA ALA A 205 7.61 2.97 19.26
C ALA A 205 6.15 2.72 18.83
N ALA A 206 5.94 2.26 17.59
CA ALA A 206 4.63 1.89 17.08
C ALA A 206 4.03 0.69 17.81
N ALA A 207 4.85 -0.31 18.17
CA ALA A 207 4.41 -1.44 18.97
C ALA A 207 3.95 -0.96 20.36
N GLU A 208 4.76 -0.17 21.07
CA GLU A 208 4.40 0.30 22.42
C GLU A 208 3.12 1.17 22.41
N ASP A 209 2.92 2.02 21.39
CA ASP A 209 1.65 2.75 21.19
C ASP A 209 0.45 1.79 21.08
N ILE A 210 0.59 0.72 20.30
CA ILE A 210 -0.46 -0.30 20.16
C ILE A 210 -0.70 -1.01 21.50
N LYS A 211 0.34 -1.22 22.32
CA LYS A 211 0.19 -1.82 23.67
C LYS A 211 -0.78 -1.02 24.51
N ASN A 212 -0.52 0.28 24.57
CA ASN A 212 -1.27 1.19 25.40
C ASN A 212 -2.73 1.23 24.95
N GLN A 213 -2.97 1.24 23.63
CA GLN A 213 -4.32 1.15 23.06
C GLN A 213 -5.02 -0.17 23.39
N ILE A 214 -4.32 -1.31 23.34
CA ILE A 214 -4.86 -2.62 23.74
C ILE A 214 -5.27 -2.59 25.22
N VAL A 215 -4.39 -2.11 26.10
CA VAL A 215 -4.65 -2.06 27.55
C VAL A 215 -5.84 -1.15 27.86
N GLU A 216 -5.88 0.03 27.25
CA GLU A 216 -6.96 1.01 27.44
C GLU A 216 -8.32 0.44 27.00
N ILE A 217 -8.40 -0.13 25.80
CA ILE A 217 -9.65 -0.69 25.28
C ILE A 217 -10.08 -1.93 26.07
N SER A 218 -9.13 -2.77 26.46
CA SER A 218 -9.43 -3.99 27.22
C SER A 218 -10.03 -3.69 28.57
N ALA A 219 -9.63 -2.59 29.22
CA ALA A 219 -10.18 -2.17 30.51
C ALA A 219 -11.67 -1.81 30.44
N ALA A 220 -12.17 -1.42 29.26
CA ALA A 220 -13.57 -1.06 29.03
C ALA A 220 -14.46 -2.24 28.58
N LEU A 221 -13.88 -3.42 28.30
CA LEU A 221 -14.59 -4.55 27.72
C LEU A 221 -14.94 -5.64 28.75
N PRO A 222 -16.08 -6.36 28.56
CA PRO A 222 -16.42 -7.49 29.41
C PRO A 222 -15.50 -8.68 29.17
N GLN A 223 -15.28 -9.51 30.20
CA GLN A 223 -14.39 -10.67 30.14
C GLN A 223 -14.70 -11.64 28.99
N SER A 224 -15.97 -11.77 28.60
CA SER A 224 -16.38 -12.61 27.46
C SER A 224 -15.80 -12.13 26.13
N ALA A 225 -15.66 -10.81 25.94
CA ALA A 225 -15.05 -10.21 24.76
C ALA A 225 -13.53 -10.38 24.78
N LEU A 226 -12.90 -10.22 25.95
CA LEU A 226 -11.46 -10.48 26.13
C LEU A 226 -11.09 -11.93 25.79
N ASN A 227 -11.91 -12.90 26.21
CA ASN A 227 -11.70 -14.31 25.89
C ASN A 227 -11.70 -14.60 24.37
N ILE A 228 -12.47 -13.84 23.58
CA ILE A 228 -12.48 -13.96 22.11
C ILE A 228 -11.18 -13.40 21.54
N VAL A 229 -10.75 -12.25 22.03
CA VAL A 229 -9.49 -11.59 21.63
C VAL A 229 -8.30 -12.48 21.96
N ASP A 230 -8.27 -13.10 23.14
CA ASP A 230 -7.21 -14.04 23.53
C ASP A 230 -7.12 -15.25 22.61
N ARG A 231 -8.27 -15.77 22.16
CA ARG A 231 -8.32 -16.87 21.18
C ARG A 231 -7.77 -16.44 19.82
N ILE A 232 -8.15 -15.24 19.36
CA ILE A 232 -7.66 -14.66 18.11
C ILE A 232 -6.15 -14.43 18.19
N ASN A 233 -5.67 -13.85 19.29
CA ASN A 233 -4.26 -13.63 19.56
C ASN A 233 -3.48 -14.96 19.57
N SER A 234 -3.98 -15.96 20.29
CA SER A 234 -3.36 -17.29 20.36
C SER A 234 -3.23 -17.94 18.99
N PHE A 235 -4.27 -17.80 18.15
CA PHE A 235 -4.24 -18.27 16.76
C PHE A 235 -3.14 -17.58 15.95
N TYR A 236 -3.08 -16.25 15.95
CA TYR A 236 -2.04 -15.52 15.20
C TYR A 236 -0.63 -15.70 15.77
N ALA A 237 -0.49 -15.81 17.09
CA ALA A 237 0.78 -16.13 17.73
C ALA A 237 1.29 -17.53 17.34
N SER A 238 0.40 -18.51 17.14
CA SER A 238 0.77 -19.85 16.66
C SER A 238 1.22 -19.87 15.20
N LEU A 239 0.78 -18.91 14.40
CA LEU A 239 1.20 -18.74 13.00
C LEU A 239 2.53 -17.99 12.89
N ALA A 240 2.85 -17.13 13.86
CA ALA A 240 4.00 -16.22 13.81
C ALA A 240 5.32 -16.83 14.34
N ASP A 241 5.31 -17.88 15.17
CA ASP A 241 6.57 -18.46 15.67
C ASP A 241 6.48 -19.90 16.19
N THR A 242 7.41 -20.75 15.74
CA THR A 242 7.67 -22.11 16.23
C THR A 242 8.63 -22.15 17.44
N LYS A 243 9.17 -21.00 17.87
CA LYS A 243 10.20 -20.89 18.93
C LYS A 243 9.68 -20.41 20.30
N ARG A 244 8.39 -20.55 20.59
CA ARG A 244 7.84 -20.15 21.89
C ARG A 244 8.26 -21.11 22.99
N GLU A 245 8.99 -20.63 24.00
CA GLU A 245 9.21 -21.40 25.23
C GLU A 245 7.89 -21.53 26.02
N PRO A 246 7.50 -22.71 26.50
CA PRO A 246 6.30 -22.85 27.31
C PRO A 246 6.44 -22.06 28.62
N GLY A 247 5.48 -21.17 28.91
CA GLY A 247 5.29 -20.60 30.25
C GLY A 247 5.77 -19.16 30.50
N LYS A 248 6.28 -18.42 29.49
CA LYS A 248 6.48 -16.96 29.69
C LYS A 248 5.20 -16.16 29.39
N PRO A 249 4.94 -15.07 30.15
CA PRO A 249 3.90 -14.09 29.86
C PRO A 249 4.00 -13.57 28.43
N PHE A 250 2.85 -13.24 27.83
CA PHE A 250 2.77 -12.75 26.45
C PHE A 250 3.51 -11.41 26.27
N GLU A 251 3.54 -10.60 27.32
CA GLU A 251 4.22 -9.30 27.42
C GLU A 251 5.74 -9.41 27.24
N ASP A 252 6.33 -10.55 27.65
CA ASP A 252 7.78 -10.81 27.54
C ASP A 252 8.21 -11.19 26.12
N TYR A 253 7.26 -11.51 25.24
CA TYR A 253 7.53 -11.82 23.83
C TYR A 253 7.29 -10.64 22.88
N TRP A 254 6.73 -9.55 23.39
CA TRP A 254 6.57 -8.30 22.63
C TRP A 254 7.91 -7.62 22.37
N PHE A 255 8.84 -7.74 23.33
CA PHE A 255 10.17 -7.15 23.28
C PHE A 255 11.15 -8.18 23.81
N PRO A 256 11.98 -8.82 22.97
CA PRO A 256 13.06 -9.63 23.48
C PRO A 256 13.86 -8.78 24.49
N PRO A 257 14.20 -9.29 25.67
CA PRO A 257 14.99 -8.53 26.66
C PRO A 257 16.34 -8.06 26.10
N GLU A 258 16.80 -8.68 25.01
CA GLU A 258 17.97 -8.32 24.20
C GLU A 258 17.78 -7.00 23.39
N CYS A 259 16.59 -6.41 23.40
CA CYS A 259 16.23 -5.17 22.72
C CYS A 259 16.02 -3.96 23.68
N LEU A 260 16.29 -4.13 24.98
CA LEU A 260 16.29 -3.07 26.00
C LEU A 260 17.72 -2.73 26.44
#